data_AF-A0A537C6P4-F1
#
_entry.id   AF-A0A537C6P4-F1
#
_cell.length_a   1.000
_cell.length_b   1.000
_cell.length_c   1.000
_cell.angle_alpha   90.00
_cell.angle_beta   90.00
_cell.angle_gamma   90.00
#
_symmetry.space_group_name_H-M   'P 1'
#
loop_
_entity.id
_entity.type
_entity.pdbx_description
1 polymer ?
#
loop_
_entity_poly.entity_id
_entity_poly.type
_entity_poly.pdbx_seq_one_letter_code
_entity_poly.pdbx_strand_id
1 'polypeptide(L)'
;MNVYAVADKSKFLSAWAGPTPPRFDFMSTAKVGAPFALVLVFWGTTPDPEGNCQVHMDLRIADDQGRVIGEGKAIPVCVNHPPPPKGTLGLGDTIVDLAASGKPGKIQIAVTFTDHVSGDVLSVVLPLPVTQ
;
A
#
# COMPACT_ATOMS: atom_id res chain seq x y z
N MET A 1 -0.50 10.01 -1.52
CA MET A 1 -0.08 8.60 -1.34
C MET A 1 -1.02 7.72 -2.14
N ASN A 2 -0.57 6.57 -2.63
CA ASN A 2 -1.40 5.61 -3.35
C ASN A 2 -0.98 4.17 -3.04
N VAL A 3 -1.88 3.23 -3.26
CA VAL A 3 -1.70 1.80 -2.96
C VAL A 3 -1.97 1.00 -4.22
N TYR A 4 -1.09 0.06 -4.54
CA TYR A 4 -1.21 -0.80 -5.70
C TYR A 4 -1.07 -2.27 -5.30
N ALA A 5 -1.83 -3.14 -5.95
CA ALA A 5 -1.66 -4.58 -5.83
C ALA A 5 -0.71 -5.11 -6.92
N VAL A 6 0.22 -5.97 -6.56
CA VAL A 6 1.20 -6.60 -7.47
C VAL A 6 1.25 -8.11 -7.25
N ALA A 7 1.34 -8.87 -8.34
CA ALA A 7 1.36 -10.34 -8.27
C ALA A 7 2.75 -10.88 -7.90
N ASP A 8 3.81 -10.17 -8.30
CA ASP A 8 5.20 -10.56 -8.05
C ASP A 8 5.94 -9.38 -7.40
N LYS A 9 6.05 -9.46 -6.07
CA LYS A 9 6.76 -8.49 -5.25
C LYS A 9 8.23 -8.36 -5.65
N SER A 10 8.91 -9.47 -5.94
CA SER A 10 10.34 -9.49 -6.25
C SER A 10 10.61 -8.82 -7.59
N LYS A 11 9.76 -9.09 -8.60
CA LYS A 11 9.81 -8.41 -9.90
C LYS A 11 9.53 -6.92 -9.77
N PHE A 12 8.53 -6.53 -8.97
CA PHE A 12 8.25 -5.11 -8.70
C PHE A 12 9.46 -4.41 -8.08
N LEU A 13 10.04 -4.98 -7.01
CA LEU A 13 11.20 -4.39 -6.31
C LEU A 13 12.43 -4.26 -7.22
N SER A 14 12.72 -5.29 -8.02
CA SER A 14 13.81 -5.27 -8.99
C SER A 14 13.63 -4.16 -10.03
N ALA A 15 12.42 -4.01 -10.56
CA ALA A 15 12.10 -2.95 -11.52
C ALA A 15 12.11 -1.54 -10.88
N TRP A 16 11.62 -1.41 -9.64
CA TRP A 16 11.63 -0.14 -8.89
C TRP A 16 13.04 0.36 -8.59
N ALA A 17 13.97 -0.55 -8.27
CA ALA A 17 15.37 -0.24 -8.02
C ALA A 17 16.18 0.08 -9.30
N GLY A 18 15.58 -0.12 -10.49
CA GLY A 18 16.22 0.11 -11.77
C GLY A 18 16.45 1.60 -12.07
N PRO A 19 17.46 1.95 -12.88
CA PRO A 19 17.78 3.34 -13.22
C PRO A 19 16.80 3.97 -14.23
N THR A 20 15.97 3.15 -14.88
CA THR A 20 14.99 3.58 -15.87
C THR A 20 13.58 3.48 -15.29
N PRO A 21 12.70 4.47 -15.50
CA PRO A 21 11.31 4.41 -15.06
C PRO A 21 10.62 3.12 -15.54
N PRO A 22 10.24 2.21 -14.63
CA PRO A 22 9.62 0.95 -15.02
C PRO A 22 8.17 1.16 -15.42
N ARG A 23 7.66 0.28 -16.29
CA ARG A 23 6.22 0.13 -16.52
C ARG A 23 5.72 -1.00 -15.64
N PHE A 24 4.77 -0.71 -14.76
CA PHE A 24 4.18 -1.70 -13.87
C PHE A 24 2.81 -2.15 -14.37
N ASP A 25 2.61 -3.46 -14.37
CA ASP A 25 1.29 -4.07 -14.53
C ASP A 25 0.72 -4.36 -13.14
N PHE A 26 -0.09 -3.43 -12.66
CA PHE A 26 -0.78 -3.60 -11.39
C PHE A 26 -1.98 -4.55 -11.54
N MET A 27 -2.25 -5.31 -10.48
CA MET A 27 -3.36 -6.24 -10.47
C MET A 27 -4.69 -5.48 -10.44
N SER A 28 -5.58 -5.87 -11.34
CA SER A 28 -7.00 -5.49 -11.31
C SER A 28 -7.88 -6.58 -10.73
N THR A 29 -7.34 -7.77 -10.48
CA THR A 29 -8.04 -8.93 -9.87
C THR A 29 -7.04 -9.75 -9.04
N ALA A 30 -7.54 -10.44 -8.00
CA ALA A 30 -6.81 -11.44 -7.24
C ALA A 30 -7.40 -12.83 -7.48
N LYS A 31 -6.60 -13.87 -7.33
CA LYS A 31 -7.05 -15.27 -7.46
C LYS A 31 -7.09 -15.93 -6.08
N VAL A 32 -8.13 -16.73 -5.81
CA VAL A 32 -8.22 -17.51 -4.56
C VAL A 32 -6.96 -18.38 -4.41
N GLY A 33 -6.34 -18.31 -3.22
CA GLY A 33 -5.14 -19.05 -2.86
C GLY A 33 -3.84 -18.52 -3.48
N ALA A 34 -3.90 -17.59 -4.44
CA ALA A 34 -2.70 -16.99 -5.03
C ALA A 34 -2.20 -15.83 -4.14
N PRO A 35 -0.91 -15.80 -3.78
CA PRO A 35 -0.34 -14.67 -3.06
C PRO A 35 -0.24 -13.45 -3.97
N PHE A 36 -0.37 -12.27 -3.38
CA PHE A 36 -0.09 -10.98 -3.98
C PHE A 36 0.41 -10.02 -2.89
N ALA A 37 0.89 -8.84 -3.28
CA ALA A 37 1.36 -7.84 -2.33
C ALA A 37 0.74 -6.47 -2.58
N LEU A 38 0.57 -5.70 -1.51
CA LEU A 38 0.28 -4.28 -1.60
C LEU A 38 1.57 -3.47 -1.48
N VAL A 39 1.83 -2.64 -2.49
CA VAL A 39 2.95 -1.70 -2.50
C VAL A 39 2.41 -0.28 -2.37
N LEU A 40 3.14 0.53 -1.60
CA LEU A 40 2.71 1.87 -1.24
C LEU A 40 3.65 2.89 -1.87
N VAL A 41 3.10 3.78 -2.67
CA VAL A 41 3.88 4.81 -3.35
C VAL A 41 3.43 6.18 -2.87
N PHE A 42 4.39 6.99 -2.45
CA PHE A 42 4.10 8.31 -1.89
C PHE A 42 5.09 9.36 -2.38
N TRP A 43 4.72 10.62 -2.22
CA TRP A 43 5.57 11.76 -2.48
C TRP A 43 5.28 12.80 -1.41
N GLY A 44 6.32 13.30 -0.76
CA GLY A 44 6.19 14.30 0.30
C GLY A 44 5.49 13.80 1.57
N THR A 45 6.09 14.12 2.71
CA THR A 45 5.44 14.09 4.02
C THR A 45 5.92 15.31 4.79
N THR A 46 5.28 15.63 5.91
CA THR A 46 5.80 16.65 6.82
C THR A 46 6.92 16.04 7.65
N PRO A 47 8.18 16.53 7.54
CA PRO A 47 9.24 16.06 8.41
C PRO A 47 9.06 16.63 9.83
N ASP A 48 9.41 15.82 10.82
CA ASP A 48 9.54 16.23 12.22
C ASP A 48 10.75 17.19 12.40
N PRO A 49 10.95 17.77 13.60
CA PRO A 49 12.09 18.65 13.87
C PRO A 49 13.46 18.03 13.59
N GLU A 50 13.58 16.70 13.64
CA GLU A 50 14.77 15.93 13.32
C GLU A 50 14.93 15.67 11.80
N GLY A 51 13.94 16.06 10.99
CA GLY A 51 13.95 15.90 9.54
C GLY A 51 13.37 14.57 9.04
N ASN A 52 12.75 13.78 9.92
CA ASN A 52 12.24 12.44 9.61
C ASN A 52 10.72 12.44 9.37
N CYS A 53 10.26 11.48 8.59
CA CYS A 53 8.84 11.22 8.44
C CYS A 53 8.30 10.38 9.60
N GLN A 54 7.03 10.61 9.94
CA GLN A 54 6.26 9.83 10.92
C GLN A 54 4.89 9.50 10.31
N VAL A 55 4.88 8.62 9.31
CA VAL A 55 3.67 8.20 8.59
C VAL A 55 3.38 6.72 8.84
N HIS A 56 2.18 6.45 9.35
CA HIS A 56 1.63 5.11 9.46
C HIS A 56 0.39 4.95 8.58
N MET A 57 0.04 3.70 8.31
CA MET A 57 -1.24 3.37 7.73
C MET A 57 -2.03 2.36 8.56
N ASP A 58 -3.35 2.47 8.47
CA ASP A 58 -4.29 1.43 8.84
C ASP A 58 -4.87 0.79 7.59
N LEU A 59 -4.97 -0.53 7.59
CA LEU A 59 -5.50 -1.36 6.51
C LEU A 59 -6.82 -1.98 6.97
N ARG A 60 -7.86 -1.88 6.13
CA ARG A 60 -9.14 -2.55 6.32
C ARG A 60 -9.56 -3.20 5.02
N ILE A 61 -9.79 -4.50 5.05
CA ILE A 61 -10.29 -5.29 3.92
C ILE A 61 -11.73 -5.67 4.22
N ALA A 62 -12.65 -5.28 3.34
CA ALA A 62 -14.07 -5.59 3.46
C ALA A 62 -14.56 -6.39 2.24
N ASP A 63 -15.54 -7.27 2.46
CA ASP A 63 -16.30 -7.90 1.39
C ASP A 63 -17.32 -6.94 0.75
N ASP A 64 -18.08 -7.44 -0.22
CA ASP A 64 -19.09 -6.66 -0.95
C ASP A 64 -20.31 -6.28 -0.10
N GLN A 65 -20.45 -6.86 1.08
CA GLN A 65 -21.46 -6.50 2.08
C GLN A 65 -20.93 -5.49 3.11
N GLY A 66 -19.67 -5.07 2.99
CA GLY A 66 -19.01 -4.13 3.91
C GLY A 66 -18.53 -4.78 5.21
N ARG A 67 -18.62 -6.10 5.34
CA ARG A 67 -18.11 -6.82 6.51
C ARG A 67 -16.60 -6.88 6.43
N VAL A 68 -15.94 -6.57 7.54
CA VAL A 68 -14.48 -6.67 7.65
C VAL A 68 -14.06 -8.12 7.64
N ILE A 69 -13.15 -8.45 6.73
CA ILE A 69 -12.56 -9.78 6.57
C ILE A 69 -11.04 -9.77 6.81
N GLY A 70 -10.44 -8.61 7.00
CA GLY A 70 -9.05 -8.44 7.41
C GLY A 70 -8.76 -7.01 7.84
N GLU A 71 -7.82 -6.85 8.77
CA GLU A 71 -7.37 -5.53 9.23
C GLU A 71 -5.89 -5.56 9.63
N GLY A 72 -5.25 -4.40 9.56
CA GLY A 72 -3.92 -4.15 10.09
C GLY A 72 -3.87 -2.69 10.58
N LYS A 73 -3.13 -2.42 11.65
CA LYS A 73 -3.07 -1.09 12.26
C LYS A 73 -1.64 -0.64 12.46
N ALA A 74 -1.43 0.67 12.40
CA ALA A 74 -0.14 1.32 12.65
C ALA A 74 1.01 0.69 11.86
N ILE A 75 0.77 0.37 10.58
CA ILE A 75 1.80 -0.20 9.70
C ILE A 75 2.72 0.94 9.24
N PRO A 76 4.05 0.85 9.44
CA PRO A 76 4.96 1.93 9.07
C PRO A 76 5.02 2.09 7.54
N VAL A 77 4.86 3.34 7.09
CA VAL A 77 4.97 3.73 5.68
C VAL A 77 6.23 4.54 5.44
N CYS A 78 6.56 5.45 6.35
CA CYS A 78 7.76 6.26 6.33
C CYS A 78 8.03 6.67 7.77
N VAL A 79 8.97 6.01 8.45
CA VAL A 79 9.20 6.21 9.89
C VAL A 79 10.69 6.26 10.22
N ASN A 80 11.13 7.28 10.96
CA ASN A 80 12.51 7.44 11.44
C ASN A 80 13.58 7.55 10.34
N HIS A 81 13.20 8.09 9.18
CA HIS A 81 14.14 8.49 8.14
C HIS A 81 13.59 9.70 7.36
N PRO A 82 14.40 10.39 6.56
CA PRO A 82 13.91 11.50 5.75
C PRO A 82 12.89 11.05 4.70
N PRO A 83 11.86 11.87 4.39
CA PRO A 83 10.95 11.57 3.30
C PRO A 83 11.67 11.62 1.94
N PRO A 84 11.05 11.06 0.87
CA PRO A 84 11.56 11.17 -0.48
C PRO A 84 11.82 12.63 -0.86
N PRO A 85 12.95 12.95 -1.54
CA PRO A 85 13.23 14.29 -2.02
C PRO A 85 12.07 14.88 -2.84
N LYS A 86 11.89 16.21 -2.78
CA LYS A 86 10.84 16.90 -3.54
C LYS A 86 10.93 16.53 -5.03
N GLY A 87 9.78 16.18 -5.61
CA GLY A 87 9.68 15.77 -7.02
C GLY A 87 10.02 14.29 -7.28
N THR A 88 10.29 13.50 -6.24
CA THR A 88 10.52 12.05 -6.36
C THR A 88 9.41 11.25 -5.69
N LEU A 89 9.21 10.02 -6.15
CA LEU A 89 8.32 9.04 -5.53
C LEU A 89 9.15 8.13 -4.61
N GLY A 90 8.64 7.89 -3.41
CA GLY A 90 9.14 6.88 -2.49
C GLY A 90 8.28 5.63 -2.50
N LEU A 91 8.91 4.50 -2.19
CA LEU A 91 8.25 3.26 -1.81
C LEU A 91 8.14 3.23 -0.28
N GLY A 92 6.98 2.85 0.24
CA GLY A 92 6.78 2.74 1.68
C GLY A 92 7.64 1.64 2.32
N ASP A 93 7.96 1.81 3.61
CA ASP A 93 8.82 0.92 4.40
C ASP A 93 8.30 -0.52 4.46
N THR A 94 6.97 -0.67 4.42
CA THR A 94 6.29 -1.96 4.48
C THR A 94 5.65 -2.31 3.15
N ILE A 95 5.86 -3.54 2.69
CA ILE A 95 5.04 -4.20 1.68
C ILE A 95 4.16 -5.22 2.38
N VAL A 96 2.85 -5.20 2.11
CA VAL A 96 1.89 -6.09 2.77
C VAL A 96 1.64 -7.31 1.88
N ASP A 97 2.12 -8.48 2.29
CA ASP A 97 1.82 -9.74 1.63
C ASP A 97 0.41 -10.24 2.00
N LEU A 98 -0.38 -10.61 1.00
CA LEU A 98 -1.76 -11.06 1.15
C LEU A 98 -2.01 -12.32 0.31
N ALA A 99 -3.01 -13.09 0.69
CA ALA A 99 -3.58 -14.15 -0.13
C ALA A 99 -5.09 -14.14 0.04
N ALA A 100 -5.82 -14.12 -1.07
CA ALA A 100 -7.27 -14.20 -1.03
C ALA A 100 -7.68 -15.64 -0.63
N SER A 101 -8.63 -15.78 0.30
CA SER A 101 -9.16 -17.08 0.72
C SER A 101 -10.69 -17.08 0.68
N GLY A 102 -11.27 -18.28 0.72
CA GLY A 102 -12.73 -18.43 0.69
C GLY A 102 -13.29 -18.38 -0.73
N LYS A 103 -14.47 -17.77 -0.87
CA LYS A 103 -15.21 -17.74 -2.14
C LYS A 103 -14.78 -16.53 -2.99
N PRO A 104 -14.79 -16.66 -4.33
CA PRO A 104 -14.71 -15.51 -5.22
C PRO A 104 -15.77 -14.46 -4.89
N GLY A 105 -15.45 -13.20 -5.13
CA GLY A 105 -16.29 -12.06 -4.76
C GLY A 105 -15.59 -10.74 -5.02
N LYS A 106 -16.19 -9.64 -4.59
CA LYS A 106 -15.52 -8.33 -4.64
C LYS A 106 -15.00 -8.00 -3.24
N ILE A 107 -13.76 -7.56 -3.15
CA ILE A 107 -13.23 -6.98 -1.92
C ILE A 107 -12.86 -5.52 -2.14
N GLN A 108 -12.92 -4.75 -1.06
CA GLN A 108 -12.41 -3.39 -1.00
C GLN A 108 -11.27 -3.35 0.02
N ILE A 109 -10.12 -2.87 -0.43
CA ILE A 109 -8.94 -2.66 0.41
C ILE A 109 -8.88 -1.16 0.70
N ALA A 110 -9.33 -0.76 1.88
CA ALA A 110 -9.24 0.60 2.36
C ALA A 110 -7.94 0.79 3.15
N VAL A 111 -7.17 1.81 2.80
CA VAL A 111 -5.94 2.20 3.48
C VAL A 111 -6.08 3.63 3.93
N THR A 112 -5.87 3.88 5.22
CA THR A 112 -5.87 5.23 5.79
C THR A 112 -4.47 5.57 6.26
N PHE A 113 -3.87 6.55 5.62
CA PHE A 113 -2.57 7.10 5.97
C PHE A 113 -2.75 8.24 6.98
N THR A 114 -1.90 8.26 8.00
CA THR A 114 -1.83 9.34 8.99
C THR A 114 -0.40 9.86 9.04
N ASP A 115 -0.23 11.15 8.72
CA ASP A 115 1.01 11.89 9.01
C ASP A 115 0.91 12.42 10.44
N HIS A 116 1.71 11.85 11.34
CA HIS A 116 1.65 12.22 12.77
C HIS A 116 2.31 13.57 13.07
N VAL A 117 3.01 14.17 12.12
CA VAL A 117 3.62 15.50 12.29
C VAL A 117 2.63 16.60 11.93
N SER A 118 1.98 16.53 10.77
CA SER A 118 0.96 17.51 10.38
C SER A 118 -0.43 17.22 10.92
N GLY A 119 -0.72 15.96 11.28
CA GLY A 119 -2.06 15.49 11.61
C GLY A 119 -2.92 15.20 10.38
N ASP A 120 -2.34 15.25 9.16
CA ASP A 120 -3.08 14.98 7.93
C ASP A 120 -3.47 13.52 7.83
N VAL A 121 -4.70 13.29 7.36
CA VAL A 121 -5.25 11.96 7.12
C VAL A 121 -5.70 11.84 5.68
N LEU A 122 -5.28 10.76 5.01
CA LEU A 122 -5.67 10.43 3.64
C LEU A 122 -6.16 9.00 3.58
N SER A 123 -7.39 8.79 3.10
CA SER A 123 -7.93 7.46 2.85
C SER A 123 -7.97 7.14 1.36
N VAL A 124 -7.51 5.95 0.99
CA VAL A 124 -7.52 5.41 -0.37
C VAL A 124 -8.27 4.07 -0.35
N VAL A 125 -9.10 3.82 -1.35
CA VAL A 125 -9.81 2.54 -1.49
C VAL A 125 -9.42 1.90 -2.82
N LEU A 126 -8.87 0.69 -2.74
CA LEU A 126 -8.55 -0.16 -3.88
C LEU A 126 -9.61 -1.26 -4.02
N PRO A 127 -10.51 -1.20 -5.02
CA PRO A 127 -11.38 -2.31 -5.34
C PRO A 127 -10.57 -3.42 -6.02
N LEU A 128 -10.70 -4.66 -5.53
CA LEU A 128 -10.00 -5.81 -6.09
C LEU A 128 -10.94 -7.03 -6.14
N PRO A 129 -11.53 -7.36 -7.29
CA PRO A 129 -12.29 -8.60 -7.46
C PRO A 129 -11.40 -9.83 -7.22
N VAL A 130 -11.95 -10.82 -6.54
CA VAL A 130 -11.37 -12.14 -6.30
C VAL A 130 -12.03 -13.15 -7.23
N THR A 131 -11.24 -13.86 -8.03
CA THR A 131 -11.66 -14.90 -8.97
C THR A 131 -11.20 -16.28 -8.50
N GLN A 132 -11.77 -17.34 -9.10
CA GLN A 132 -11.28 -18.73 -8.91
C GLN A 132 -9.86 -18.91 -9.43
#